data_AF-A0A2T3JEB2-F1
#
_entry.id   AF-A0A2T3JEB2-F1
#
_cell.length_a   1.000
_cell.length_b   1.000
_cell.length_c   1.000
_cell.angle_alpha   90.00
_cell.angle_beta   90.00
_cell.angle_gamma   90.00
#
_symmetry.space_group_name_H-M   'P 1'
#
loop_
_entity.id
_entity.type
_entity.pdbx_description
1 polymer ?
#
loop_
_entity_poly.entity_id
_entity_poly.type
_entity_poly.pdbx_seq_one_letter_code
_entity_poly.pdbx_strand_id
1 'polypeptide(L)'
;MDDTRLENVKLRTATKIREARERKDITQVAMAKALGLARQTYLDLESGKTEPRISTLVSIADITGRPLIWFIYEDEGPISSEDKNDIQVLLDLFAQVPRSMRSKLIEHNMSFVSCWIDYVASVKRK
;
A
#
# COMPACT_ATOMS: atom_id res chain seq x y z
N MET A 1 -2.07 28.04 7.84
CA MET A 1 -1.90 26.58 7.66
C MET A 1 -3.08 25.95 8.38
N ASP A 2 -3.99 25.34 7.64
CA ASP A 2 -5.32 24.92 8.12
C ASP A 2 -5.20 23.75 9.10
N ASP A 3 -5.51 23.99 10.37
CA ASP A 3 -5.45 23.03 11.48
C ASP A 3 -6.35 21.81 11.22
N THR A 4 -7.47 22.04 10.50
CA THR A 4 -8.42 21.02 10.07
C THR A 4 -7.78 19.96 9.16
N ARG A 5 -6.86 20.38 8.28
CA ARG A 5 -6.20 19.47 7.33
C ARG A 5 -5.20 18.55 8.03
N LEU A 6 -4.45 19.05 9.01
CA LEU A 6 -3.50 18.24 9.77
C LEU A 6 -4.21 17.20 10.65
N GLU A 7 -5.29 17.58 11.30
CA GLU A 7 -6.06 16.65 12.13
C GLU A 7 -6.66 15.49 11.30
N ASN A 8 -7.11 15.80 10.08
CA ASN A 8 -7.58 14.78 9.14
C ASN A 8 -6.47 13.80 8.74
N VAL A 9 -5.23 14.26 8.49
CA VAL A 9 -4.10 13.39 8.14
C VAL A 9 -3.75 12.44 9.30
N LYS A 10 -3.78 12.94 10.53
CA LYS A 10 -3.47 12.18 11.74
C LYS A 10 -4.45 11.02 11.94
N LEU A 11 -5.76 11.30 11.88
CA LEU A 11 -6.82 10.28 12.03
C LEU A 11 -6.75 9.21 10.94
N ARG A 12 -6.42 9.61 9.71
CA ARG A 12 -6.27 8.68 8.59
C ARG A 12 -5.07 7.76 8.74
N THR A 13 -3.92 8.32 9.12
CA THR A 13 -2.70 7.55 9.39
C THR A 13 -2.95 6.52 10.49
N ALA A 14 -3.63 6.93 11.57
CA ALA A 14 -4.04 6.05 12.65
C ALA A 14 -4.95 4.89 12.18
N THR A 15 -5.93 5.19 11.33
CA THR A 15 -6.81 4.19 10.72
C THR A 15 -6.03 3.18 9.88
N LYS A 16 -5.07 3.66 9.07
CA LYS A 16 -4.21 2.81 8.23
C LYS A 16 -3.28 1.92 9.04
N ILE A 17 -2.74 2.40 10.15
CA ILE A 17 -1.95 1.59 11.08
C ILE A 17 -2.77 0.41 11.59
N ARG A 18 -4.01 0.66 12.01
CA ARG A 18 -4.93 -0.38 12.48
C ARG A 18 -5.21 -1.41 11.40
N GLU A 19 -5.57 -0.95 10.20
CA GLU A 19 -5.87 -1.79 9.04
C GLU A 19 -4.68 -2.68 8.65
N ALA A 20 -3.46 -2.13 8.63
CA ALA A 20 -2.25 -2.88 8.31
C ALA A 20 -1.95 -3.96 9.35
N ARG A 21 -2.18 -3.67 10.64
CA ARG A 21 -2.04 -4.64 11.73
C ARG A 21 -3.07 -5.77 11.60
N GLU A 22 -4.33 -5.43 11.39
CA GLU A 22 -5.44 -6.41 11.33
C GLU A 22 -5.31 -7.36 10.16
N ARG A 23 -4.85 -6.88 8.99
CA ARG A 23 -4.54 -7.74 7.84
C ARG A 23 -3.42 -8.76 8.07
N LYS A 24 -2.63 -8.59 9.12
CA LYS A 24 -1.59 -9.54 9.54
C LYS A 24 -2.05 -10.41 10.72
N ASP A 25 -3.29 -10.26 11.16
CA ASP A 25 -3.86 -10.93 12.34
C ASP A 25 -3.05 -10.68 13.63
N ILE A 26 -2.37 -9.53 13.71
CA ILE A 26 -1.55 -9.16 14.87
C ILE A 26 -2.43 -8.45 15.90
N THR A 27 -2.38 -8.85 17.17
CA THR A 27 -3.09 -8.13 18.24
C THR A 27 -2.37 -6.83 18.60
N GLN A 28 -3.09 -5.83 19.14
CA GLN A 28 -2.46 -4.58 19.59
C GLN A 28 -1.34 -4.81 20.62
N VAL A 29 -1.50 -5.81 21.49
CA VAL A 29 -0.47 -6.18 22.49
C VAL A 29 0.77 -6.76 21.81
N ALA A 30 0.58 -7.64 20.83
CA ALA A 30 1.69 -8.23 20.07
C ALA A 30 2.42 -7.17 19.25
N MET A 31 1.69 -6.24 18.61
CA MET A 31 2.29 -5.15 17.85
C MET A 31 3.08 -4.19 18.74
N ALA A 32 2.53 -3.79 19.89
CA ALA A 32 3.23 -2.96 20.85
C ALA A 32 4.53 -3.62 21.32
N LYS A 33 4.50 -4.92 21.62
CA LYS A 33 5.68 -5.70 21.99
C LYS A 33 6.72 -5.73 20.86
N ALA A 34 6.30 -5.96 19.62
CA ALA A 34 7.19 -5.98 18.46
C ALA A 34 7.87 -4.62 18.20
N LEU A 35 7.18 -3.53 18.53
CA LEU A 35 7.70 -2.16 18.40
C LEU A 35 8.48 -1.68 19.63
N GLY A 36 8.54 -2.47 20.71
CA GLY A 36 9.15 -2.04 21.98
C GLY A 36 8.37 -0.90 22.66
N LEU A 37 7.06 -0.80 22.43
CA LEU A 37 6.19 0.24 22.97
C LEU A 37 5.31 -0.30 24.11
N ALA A 38 4.88 0.58 25.00
CA ALA A 38 3.80 0.26 25.92
C ALA A 38 2.49 0.06 25.13
N ARG A 39 1.64 -0.87 25.58
CA ARG A 39 0.34 -1.16 24.93
C ARG A 39 -0.50 0.11 24.76
N GLN A 40 -0.56 0.95 25.80
CA GLN A 40 -1.32 2.20 25.76
C GLN A 40 -0.77 3.17 24.71
N THR A 41 0.55 3.25 24.56
CA THR A 41 1.17 4.07 23.51
C THR A 41 0.72 3.62 22.13
N TYR A 42 0.70 2.31 21.86
CA TYR A 42 0.24 1.79 20.58
C TYR A 42 -1.27 2.02 20.34
N LEU A 43 -2.10 1.89 21.39
CA LEU A 43 -3.52 2.26 21.35
C LEU A 43 -3.72 3.75 21.00
N ASP A 44 -2.90 4.62 21.56
CA ASP A 44 -2.94 6.05 21.29
C ASP A 44 -2.53 6.38 19.84
N LEU A 45 -1.67 5.55 19.21
CA LEU A 45 -1.36 5.65 17.78
C LEU A 45 -2.55 5.27 16.91
N GLU A 46 -3.18 4.12 17.17
CA GLU A 46 -4.32 3.67 16.36
C GLU A 46 -5.59 4.51 16.55
N SER A 47 -5.71 5.23 17.67
CA SER A 47 -6.82 6.16 17.90
C SER A 47 -6.60 7.56 17.34
N GLY A 48 -5.39 7.85 16.82
CA GLY A 48 -5.02 9.18 16.36
C GLY A 48 -4.84 10.19 17.49
N LYS A 49 -4.80 9.74 18.75
CA LYS A 49 -4.50 10.60 19.90
C LYS A 49 -3.04 11.05 19.87
N THR A 50 -2.13 10.15 19.53
CA THR A 50 -0.69 10.43 19.38
C THR A 50 -0.27 10.20 17.93
N GLU A 51 0.51 11.13 17.37
CA GLU A 51 1.09 10.96 16.05
C GLU A 51 2.31 10.03 16.11
N PRO A 52 2.42 9.03 15.22
CA PRO A 52 3.58 8.15 15.17
C PRO A 52 4.81 8.94 14.72
N ARG A 53 5.94 8.71 15.38
CA ARG A 53 7.23 9.15 14.82
C ARG A 53 7.49 8.41 13.50
N ILE A 54 8.19 9.05 12.57
CA ILE A 54 8.59 8.43 11.29
C ILE A 54 9.29 7.09 11.53
N SER A 55 10.18 7.00 12.53
CA SER A 55 10.86 5.76 12.90
C SER A 55 9.87 4.64 13.29
N THR A 56 8.83 4.97 14.04
CA THR A 56 7.78 4.02 14.42
C THR A 56 6.96 3.60 13.21
N LEU A 57 6.65 4.54 12.32
CA LEU A 57 5.89 4.25 11.09
C LEU A 57 6.67 3.36 10.12
N VAL A 58 7.99 3.55 10.03
CA VAL A 58 8.90 2.65 9.29
C VAL A 58 8.87 1.24 9.88
N SER A 59 8.99 1.08 11.21
CA SER A 59 8.91 -0.25 11.82
C SER A 59 7.54 -0.90 11.62
N ILE A 60 6.45 -0.12 11.64
CA ILE A 60 5.11 -0.62 11.32
C ILE A 60 5.05 -1.09 9.86
N ALA A 61 5.64 -0.34 8.92
CA ALA A 61 5.73 -0.70 7.51
C ALA A 61 6.46 -2.04 7.32
N ASP A 62 7.60 -2.23 7.98
CA ASP A 62 8.39 -3.46 7.92
C ASP A 62 7.61 -4.67 8.47
N ILE A 63 6.99 -4.53 9.64
CA ILE A 63 6.21 -5.61 10.27
C ILE A 63 4.99 -5.98 9.42
N THR A 64 4.30 -4.97 8.88
CA THR A 64 3.05 -5.19 8.14
C THR A 64 3.27 -5.51 6.66
N GLY A 65 4.49 -5.31 6.14
CA GLY A 65 4.82 -5.44 4.73
C GLY A 65 4.12 -4.39 3.85
N ARG A 66 3.65 -3.28 4.44
CA ARG A 66 3.02 -2.19 3.69
C ARG A 66 4.07 -1.13 3.37
N PRO A 67 4.12 -0.58 2.15
CA PRO A 67 5.03 0.53 1.84
C PRO A 67 4.80 1.71 2.78
N LEU A 68 5.86 2.38 3.25
CA LEU A 68 5.75 3.56 4.12
C LEU A 68 4.80 4.63 3.55
N ILE A 69 4.89 4.87 2.25
CA ILE A 69 4.03 5.84 1.54
C ILE A 69 2.55 5.54 1.68
N TRP A 70 2.17 4.26 1.83
CA TRP A 70 0.78 3.84 1.95
C TRP A 70 0.12 4.44 3.20
N PHE A 71 0.84 4.63 4.30
CA PHE A 71 0.30 5.19 5.55
C PHE A 71 0.02 6.69 5.47
N ILE A 72 0.70 7.40 4.57
CA ILE A 72 0.66 8.87 4.49
C ILE A 72 -0.26 9.31 3.34
N TYR A 73 -0.32 8.53 2.25
CA TYR A 73 -0.99 8.95 1.03
C TYR A 73 -2.51 8.92 1.12
N GLU A 74 -3.19 9.78 0.37
CA GLU A 74 -4.62 10.04 0.54
C GLU A 74 -5.58 9.03 -0.12
N ASP A 75 -5.12 7.84 -0.52
CA ASP A 75 -5.97 6.83 -1.17
C ASP A 75 -6.51 7.38 -2.50
N GLU A 76 -5.69 7.41 -3.55
CA GLU A 76 -5.57 6.21 -4.38
C GLU A 76 -4.10 5.76 -4.47
N GLY A 77 -3.85 4.48 -4.76
CA GLY A 77 -2.67 4.18 -5.57
C GLY A 77 -2.76 4.97 -6.90
N PRO A 78 -1.81 4.86 -7.84
CA PRO A 78 -1.98 5.49 -9.16
C PRO A 78 -3.12 4.87 -10.00
N ILE A 79 -4.05 4.16 -9.37
CA ILE A 79 -5.03 3.24 -9.95
C ILE A 79 -6.41 3.75 -9.53
N SER A 80 -7.08 4.39 -10.47
CA SER A 80 -8.46 4.87 -10.34
C SER A 80 -9.46 3.74 -10.10
N SER A 81 -10.70 4.06 -9.72
CA SER A 81 -11.79 3.07 -9.65
C SER A 81 -12.01 2.30 -10.95
N GLU A 82 -11.71 2.93 -12.09
CA GLU A 82 -11.78 2.32 -13.41
C GLU A 82 -10.62 1.34 -13.62
N ASP A 83 -9.40 1.74 -13.26
CA ASP A 83 -8.22 0.87 -13.32
C ASP A 83 -8.36 -0.35 -12.38
N LYS A 84 -9.06 -0.21 -11.25
CA LYS A 84 -9.34 -1.34 -10.34
C LYS A 84 -10.20 -2.41 -11.01
N ASN A 85 -11.16 -2.03 -11.83
CA ASN A 85 -12.00 -2.99 -12.57
C ASN A 85 -11.18 -3.72 -13.64
N ASP A 86 -10.36 -2.99 -14.39
CA ASP A 86 -9.52 -3.58 -15.43
C ASP A 86 -8.47 -4.54 -14.84
N ILE A 87 -7.87 -4.17 -13.71
CA ILE A 87 -6.95 -5.04 -12.97
C ILE A 87 -7.68 -6.30 -12.48
N GLN A 88 -8.91 -6.17 -11.97
CA GLN A 88 -9.67 -7.31 -11.49
C GLN A 88 -10.00 -8.28 -12.64
N VAL A 89 -10.46 -7.77 -13.78
CA VAL A 89 -10.71 -8.56 -14.99
C VAL A 89 -9.43 -9.28 -15.44
N LEU A 90 -8.29 -8.58 -15.45
CA LEU A 90 -7.01 -9.16 -15.82
C LEU A 90 -6.58 -10.28 -14.86
N LEU A 91 -6.77 -10.11 -13.55
CA LEU A 91 -6.49 -11.13 -12.55
C LEU A 91 -7.38 -12.37 -12.72
N ASP A 92 -8.67 -12.18 -13.00
CA ASP A 92 -9.62 -13.27 -13.20
C ASP A 92 -9.30 -14.09 -14.47
N LEU A 93 -8.87 -13.43 -15.55
CA LEU A 93 -8.36 -14.10 -16.75
C LEU A 93 -7.06 -14.86 -16.45
N PHE A 94 -6.14 -14.25 -15.68
CA PHE A 94 -4.86 -14.86 -15.34
C PHE A 94 -5.01 -16.09 -14.42
N ALA A 95 -6.04 -16.09 -13.57
CA ALA A 95 -6.38 -17.23 -12.71
C ALA A 95 -6.76 -18.49 -13.50
N GLN A 96 -7.37 -18.32 -14.68
CA GLN A 96 -7.76 -19.42 -15.59
C GLN A 96 -6.57 -20.05 -16.31
N VAL A 97 -5.41 -19.38 -16.33
CA VAL A 97 -4.20 -19.88 -16.97
C VAL A 97 -3.50 -20.89 -16.06
N PRO A 98 -3.08 -22.07 -16.56
CA PRO A 98 -2.28 -23.04 -15.81
C PRO A 98 -1.01 -22.41 -15.24
N ARG A 99 -0.65 -22.75 -14.00
CA ARG A 99 0.51 -22.16 -13.30
C ARG A 99 1.81 -22.25 -14.08
N SER A 100 2.01 -23.32 -14.84
CA SER A 100 3.20 -23.54 -15.68
C SER A 100 3.34 -22.55 -16.85
N MET A 101 2.24 -21.93 -17.29
CA MET A 101 2.21 -21.00 -18.41
C MET A 101 2.24 -19.53 -17.99
N ARG A 102 1.88 -19.24 -16.73
CA ARG A 102 1.81 -17.88 -16.17
C ARG A 102 3.12 -17.12 -16.32
N SER A 103 4.25 -17.75 -16.00
CA SER A 103 5.57 -17.11 -16.08
C SER A 103 5.94 -16.68 -17.51
N LYS A 104 5.71 -17.56 -18.50
CA LYS A 104 5.97 -17.26 -19.91
C LYS A 104 5.06 -16.15 -20.44
N LEU A 105 3.80 -16.13 -20.00
CA LEU A 105 2.84 -15.11 -20.39
C LEU A 105 3.21 -13.73 -19.82
N ILE A 106 3.65 -13.67 -18.56
CA ILE A 106 4.14 -12.42 -17.94
C ILE A 106 5.35 -11.89 -18.71
N GLU A 107 6.33 -12.75 -18.97
CA GLU A 107 7.55 -12.37 -19.69
C GLU A 107 7.24 -11.78 -21.08
N HIS A 108 6.39 -12.45 -21.85
CA HIS A 108 5.96 -11.96 -23.16
C HIS A 108 5.24 -10.62 -23.07
N ASN A 109 4.30 -10.48 -22.13
CA ASN A 109 3.54 -9.25 -21.96
C ASN A 109 4.44 -8.07 -21.54
N MET A 110 5.40 -8.31 -20.64
CA MET A 110 6.39 -7.30 -20.25
C MET A 110 7.22 -6.84 -21.45
N SER A 111 7.70 -7.78 -22.28
CA SER A 111 8.44 -7.44 -23.50
C SER A 111 7.61 -6.62 -24.48
N PHE A 112 6.34 -6.99 -24.67
CA PHE A 112 5.43 -6.29 -25.56
C PHE A 112 5.15 -4.86 -25.08
N VAL A 113 4.81 -4.70 -23.79
CA VAL A 113 4.54 -3.38 -23.19
C VAL A 113 5.77 -2.48 -23.24
N SER A 114 6.96 -3.02 -22.94
CA SER A 114 8.22 -2.27 -23.05
C SER A 114 8.43 -1.74 -24.47
N CYS A 115 8.26 -2.60 -25.49
CA CYS A 115 8.40 -2.20 -26.89
C CYS A 115 7.41 -1.09 -27.29
N TRP A 116 6.18 -1.15 -26.78
CA TRP A 116 5.18 -0.12 -27.03
C TRP A 116 5.51 1.21 -26.37
N ILE A 117 6.03 1.19 -25.14
CA ILE A 117 6.49 2.39 -24.44
C ILE A 117 7.62 3.06 -25.22
N ASP A 118 8.61 2.27 -25.66
CA ASP A 118 9.74 2.76 -26.44
C ASP A 118 9.29 3.37 -27.78
N TYR A 119 8.35 2.70 -28.46
CA TYR A 119 7.74 3.21 -29.67
C TYR A 119 7.03 4.56 -29.44
N VAL A 120 6.13 4.64 -28.45
CA VAL A 120 5.41 5.88 -28.15
C VAL A 120 6.36 7.02 -27.77
N ALA A 121 7.40 6.73 -26.98
CA ALA A 121 8.44 7.70 -26.64
C ALA A 121 9.25 8.14 -27.86
N SER A 122 9.46 7.27 -28.85
CA SER A 122 10.11 7.63 -30.11
C SER A 122 9.25 8.54 -31.00
N VAL A 123 7.93 8.34 -31.01
CA VAL A 123 6.99 9.17 -31.79
C VAL A 123 6.83 10.56 -31.18
N LYS A 124 6.74 10.68 -29.84
CA LYS A 124 6.59 11.97 -29.16
C LYS A 124 7.83 12.88 -29.19
N ARG A 125 8.99 12.35 -29.59
CA ARG A 125 10.27 13.10 -29.71
C ARG A 125 10.50 13.72 -31.10
N LYS A 126 9.59 13.48 -32.05
CA LYS A 126 9.54 14.13 -33.37
C LYS A 126 8.48 15.22 -33.36
#